data_AF-A0A9D5AHG9-F1
#
_entry.id   AF-A0A9D5AHG9-F1
#
_cell.length_a   1.000
_cell.length_b   1.000
_cell.length_c   1.000
_cell.angle_alpha   90.00
_cell.angle_beta   90.00
_cell.angle_gamma   90.00
#
_symmetry.space_group_name_H-M   'P 1'
#
loop_
_entity.id
_entity.type
_entity.pdbx_description
1 polymer ?
#
loop_
_entity_poly.entity_id
_entity_poly.type
_entity_poly.pdbx_seq_one_letter_code
_entity_poly.pdbx_strand_id
1 'polypeptide(L)'
;RAVLVLEPQNPGGEAVDITPKEFGVRTLAQEYGGGAFTVSGDVVFFANYKDQRLYKQSISSLDVSPIPLTPDYGGPTVSYADGVLDTRFNRFIAVREGKQLRMSSSLRRMLERFHCEFT
;
A
#
# COMPACT_ATOMS: atom_id res chain seq x y z
N ARG A 1 2.23 14.40 -0.33
CA ARG A 1 2.61 13.20 0.45
C ARG A 1 1.55 13.03 1.52
N ALA A 2 0.88 11.87 1.59
CA ALA A 2 0.05 11.53 2.74
C ALA A 2 0.89 10.70 3.72
N VAL A 3 0.59 10.83 5.00
CA VAL A 3 1.29 10.13 6.11
C VAL A 3 0.24 9.48 7.00
N LEU A 4 0.64 8.37 7.60
CA LEU A 4 -0.10 7.67 8.64
C LEU A 4 0.35 8.19 10.01
N VAL A 5 -0.62 8.53 10.84
CA VAL A 5 -0.39 8.96 12.21
C VAL A 5 -1.13 7.99 13.13
N LEU A 6 -0.43 7.47 14.13
CA LEU A 6 -1.00 6.64 15.17
C LEU A 6 -1.60 7.53 16.26
N GLU A 7 -2.90 7.40 16.49
CA GLU A 7 -3.56 8.05 17.61
C GLU A 7 -3.31 7.28 18.92
N PRO A 8 -3.06 8.00 20.02
CA PRO A 8 -2.81 7.39 21.32
C PRO A 8 -4.10 6.83 21.91
N GLN A 9 -3.99 5.70 22.61
CA GLN A 9 -5.16 5.05 23.26
C GLN A 9 -5.68 5.84 24.46
N ASN A 10 -4.83 6.64 25.11
CA ASN A 10 -5.19 7.43 26.27
C ASN A 10 -5.63 8.85 25.85
N PRO A 11 -6.71 9.39 26.43
CA PRO A 11 -7.10 10.78 26.24
C PRO A 11 -5.95 11.72 26.64
N GLY A 12 -5.50 12.57 25.70
CA GLY A 12 -4.44 13.54 25.93
C GLY A 12 -3.02 13.08 25.60
N GLY A 13 -2.84 11.87 25.05
CA GLY A 13 -1.57 11.51 24.42
C GLY A 13 -1.32 12.32 23.14
N GLU A 14 -0.07 12.36 22.68
CA GLU A 14 0.28 12.94 21.38
C GLU A 14 0.18 11.89 20.27
N ALA A 15 -0.30 12.33 19.10
CA ALA A 15 -0.36 11.49 17.91
C ALA A 15 1.04 11.38 17.27
N VAL A 16 1.42 10.18 16.85
CA VAL A 16 2.78 9.87 16.38
C VAL A 16 2.77 9.57 14.88
N ASP A 17 3.58 10.28 14.09
CA ASP A 17 3.79 9.94 12.68
C ASP A 17 4.57 8.62 12.59
N ILE A 18 3.95 7.63 11.95
CA ILE A 18 4.54 6.29 11.76
C ILE A 18 5.10 6.11 10.34
N THR A 19 4.98 7.09 9.46
CA THR A 19 5.43 6.98 8.06
C THR A 19 6.85 7.51 7.91
N PRO A 20 7.83 6.67 7.51
CA PRO A 20 9.18 7.16 7.31
C PRO A 20 9.24 8.25 6.23
N LYS A 21 10.19 9.19 6.36
CA LYS A 21 10.26 10.42 5.54
C LYS A 21 10.32 10.17 4.03
N GLU A 22 10.93 9.05 3.63
CA GLU A 22 11.10 8.62 2.24
C GLU A 22 9.80 8.11 1.59
N PHE A 23 8.77 7.81 2.38
CA PHE A 23 7.53 7.16 1.92
C PHE A 23 6.35 8.12 1.95
N GLY A 24 5.44 7.96 0.99
CA GLY A 24 4.16 8.65 0.98
C GLY A 24 3.03 7.65 0.77
N VAL A 25 2.05 7.62 1.68
CA VAL A 25 0.93 6.69 1.61
C VAL A 25 -0.12 7.24 0.67
N ARG A 26 -0.05 6.85 -0.62
CA ARG A 26 -1.02 7.26 -1.64
C ARG A 26 -0.95 6.33 -2.84
N THR A 27 -2.12 5.85 -3.26
CA THR A 27 -2.28 5.08 -4.48
C THR A 27 -2.77 5.96 -5.64
N LEU A 28 -2.39 5.58 -6.86
CA LEU A 28 -2.92 6.11 -8.11
C LEU A 28 -4.03 5.23 -8.70
N ALA A 29 -4.32 4.08 -8.08
CA ALA A 29 -5.41 3.23 -8.51
C ALA A 29 -6.76 3.97 -8.38
N GLN A 30 -7.67 3.71 -9.32
CA GLN A 30 -9.03 4.26 -9.38
C GLN A 30 -9.11 5.80 -9.47
N GLU A 31 -7.98 6.51 -9.64
CA GLU A 31 -7.83 7.97 -9.80
C GLU A 31 -8.40 8.84 -8.65
N TYR A 32 -9.13 8.25 -7.71
CA TYR A 32 -9.65 8.89 -6.50
C TYR A 32 -8.63 8.84 -5.34
N GLY A 33 -7.68 7.88 -5.38
CA GLY A 33 -6.63 7.75 -4.36
C GLY A 33 -7.09 7.17 -3.02
N GLY A 34 -8.28 6.57 -2.98
CA GLY A 34 -8.78 5.81 -1.83
C GLY A 34 -8.13 4.44 -1.69
N GLY A 35 -8.21 3.83 -0.49
CA GLY A 35 -7.71 2.46 -0.27
C GLY A 35 -6.18 2.32 -0.28
N ALA A 36 -5.44 3.39 0.02
CA ALA A 36 -3.98 3.41 -0.06
C ALA A 36 -3.29 2.60 1.05
N PHE A 37 -3.99 2.22 2.12
CA PHE A 37 -3.44 1.41 3.21
C PHE A 37 -4.49 0.54 3.89
N THR A 38 -4.00 -0.48 4.58
CA THR A 38 -4.77 -1.43 5.39
C THR A 38 -3.99 -1.73 6.65
N VAL A 39 -4.64 -1.67 7.82
CA VAL A 39 -4.05 -2.04 9.10
C VAL A 39 -4.58 -3.41 9.53
N SER A 40 -3.70 -4.28 10.02
CA SER A 40 -4.08 -5.56 10.62
C SER A 40 -3.19 -5.85 11.82
N GLY A 41 -3.77 -5.79 13.02
CA GLY A 41 -3.01 -5.88 14.26
C GLY A 41 -1.95 -4.78 14.33
N ASP A 42 -0.69 -5.19 14.46
CA ASP A 42 0.48 -4.31 14.55
C ASP A 42 1.17 -4.07 13.19
N VAL A 43 0.54 -4.48 12.08
CA VAL A 43 1.11 -4.35 10.74
C VAL A 43 0.28 -3.40 9.90
N VAL A 44 0.95 -2.48 9.22
CA VAL A 44 0.35 -1.66 8.17
C VAL A 44 0.86 -2.08 6.80
N PHE A 45 -0.06 -2.22 5.88
CA PHE A 45 0.18 -2.42 4.45
C PHE A 45 -0.18 -1.13 3.74
N PHE A 46 0.68 -0.62 2.87
CA PHE A 46 0.40 0.64 2.18
C PHE A 46 1.02 0.71 0.78
N ALA A 47 0.37 1.45 -0.11
CA ALA A 47 0.89 1.80 -1.41
C ALA A 47 1.80 3.04 -1.29
N ASN A 48 3.05 2.90 -1.70
CA ASN A 48 3.98 4.02 -1.72
C ASN A 48 3.77 4.89 -2.97
N TYR A 49 3.69 6.20 -2.79
CA TYR A 49 3.37 7.13 -3.86
C TYR A 49 4.42 7.14 -4.97
N LYS A 50 5.70 7.02 -4.61
CA LYS A 50 6.84 7.20 -5.52
C LYS A 50 6.93 6.11 -6.57
N ASP A 51 6.76 4.85 -6.17
CA ASP A 51 6.95 3.67 -7.02
C ASP A 51 5.66 2.85 -7.23
N GLN A 52 4.57 3.22 -6.53
CA GLN A 52 3.28 2.53 -6.54
C GLN A 52 3.35 1.05 -6.08
N ARG A 53 4.43 0.66 -5.39
CA ARG A 53 4.59 -0.69 -4.82
C ARG A 53 3.85 -0.79 -3.50
N LEU A 54 3.45 -2.02 -3.16
CA LEU A 54 2.87 -2.33 -1.87
C LEU A 54 3.99 -2.62 -0.86
N TYR A 55 3.92 -1.99 0.30
CA TYR A 55 4.85 -2.15 1.41
C TYR A 55 4.16 -2.70 2.64
N LYS A 56 4.92 -3.41 3.46
CA LYS A 56 4.56 -3.88 4.80
C LYS A 56 5.47 -3.21 5.82
N GLN A 57 4.90 -2.70 6.90
CA GLN A 57 5.63 -2.08 8.01
C GLN A 57 5.00 -2.49 9.35
N SER A 58 5.84 -2.66 10.37
CA SER A 58 5.39 -2.81 11.76
C SER A 58 5.12 -1.45 12.40
N ILE A 59 4.02 -1.34 13.16
CA ILE A 59 3.67 -0.12 13.90
C ILE A 59 4.49 -0.05 15.20
N SER A 60 4.82 -1.18 15.83
CA SER A 60 5.64 -1.24 17.05
C SER A 60 7.15 -1.06 16.81
N SER A 61 7.63 -1.28 15.59
CA SER A 61 9.06 -1.27 15.25
C SER A 61 9.39 -0.26 14.14
N LEU A 62 9.20 1.03 14.42
CA LEU A 62 9.37 2.12 13.45
C LEU A 62 10.82 2.33 12.97
N ASP A 63 11.81 1.78 13.67
CA ASP A 63 13.22 1.82 13.27
C ASP A 63 13.52 0.90 12.07
N VAL A 64 12.61 -0.03 11.76
CA VAL A 64 12.75 -0.95 10.63
C VAL A 64 12.10 -0.35 9.39
N SER A 65 12.87 -0.24 8.31
CA SER A 65 12.37 0.29 7.03
C SER A 65 11.24 -0.60 6.45
N PRO A 66 10.20 -0.02 5.83
CA PRO A 66 9.13 -0.75 5.18
C PRO A 66 9.65 -1.76 4.14
N ILE A 67 9.11 -2.97 4.17
CA ILE A 67 9.51 -4.07 3.30
C ILE A 67 8.58 -4.10 2.08
N PRO A 68 9.09 -4.06 0.83
CA PRO A 68 8.26 -4.16 -0.35
C PRO A 68 7.73 -5.59 -0.51
N LEU A 69 6.43 -5.73 -0.77
CA LEU A 69 5.76 -7.00 -1.04
C LEU A 69 5.63 -7.33 -2.53
N THR A 70 5.74 -6.30 -3.36
CA THR A 70 5.62 -6.44 -4.81
C THR A 70 6.97 -6.21 -5.48
N PRO A 71 7.25 -6.85 -6.62
CA PRO A 71 8.46 -6.59 -7.41
C PRO A 71 8.62 -5.11 -7.76
N ASP A 72 9.86 -4.72 -8.09
CA ASP A 72 10.12 -3.45 -8.74
C ASP A 72 9.82 -3.59 -10.24
N TYR A 73 8.86 -2.82 -10.73
CA TYR A 73 8.47 -2.82 -12.14
C TYR A 73 9.19 -1.71 -12.94
N GLY A 74 10.19 -1.04 -12.36
CA GLY A 74 10.94 0.03 -13.02
C GLY A 74 10.19 1.36 -13.13
N GLY A 75 9.10 1.52 -12.38
CA GLY A 75 8.26 2.71 -12.38
C GLY A 75 6.81 2.44 -11.95
N PRO A 76 5.96 3.48 -11.89
CA PRO A 76 4.56 3.39 -11.45
C PRO A 76 3.65 2.82 -12.54
N THR A 77 4.04 1.68 -13.10
CA THR A 77 3.33 0.94 -14.16
C THR A 77 2.17 0.12 -13.59
N VAL A 78 2.25 -0.21 -12.30
CA VAL A 78 1.23 -0.96 -11.56
C VAL A 78 0.92 -0.21 -10.28
N SER A 79 -0.36 -0.11 -9.91
CA SER A 79 -0.81 0.47 -8.65
C SER A 79 -1.74 -0.47 -7.91
N TYR A 80 -1.69 -0.40 -6.57
CA TYR A 80 -2.48 -1.26 -5.68
C TYR A 80 -3.38 -0.43 -4.77
N ALA A 81 -4.60 -0.92 -4.51
CA ALA A 81 -5.54 -0.31 -3.58
C ALA A 81 -6.48 -1.36 -2.97
N ASP A 82 -7.24 -0.93 -1.96
CA ASP A 82 -8.32 -1.71 -1.32
C ASP A 82 -7.85 -3.09 -0.86
N GLY A 83 -6.74 -3.08 -0.14
CA GLY A 83 -6.09 -4.28 0.34
C GLY A 83 -6.80 -4.91 1.53
N VAL A 84 -6.81 -6.24 1.59
CA VAL A 84 -7.29 -7.01 2.75
C VAL A 84 -6.29 -8.12 3.07
N LEU A 85 -5.98 -8.26 4.35
CA LEU A 85 -5.18 -9.38 4.85
C LEU A 85 -6.10 -10.57 5.14
N ASP A 86 -5.85 -11.69 4.48
CA ASP A 86 -6.46 -12.98 4.78
C ASP A 86 -5.51 -13.77 5.67
N THR A 87 -5.73 -13.66 6.98
CA THR A 87 -4.89 -14.30 8.01
C THR A 87 -5.01 -15.82 8.02
N ARG A 88 -6.10 -16.39 7.48
CA ARG A 88 -6.30 -17.84 7.42
C ARG A 88 -5.33 -18.50 6.44
N PHE A 89 -5.03 -17.81 5.35
CA PHE A 89 -4.15 -18.29 4.27
C PHE A 89 -2.85 -17.49 4.16
N ASN A 90 -2.55 -16.65 5.16
CA ASN A 90 -1.38 -15.78 5.21
C ASN A 90 -1.10 -15.05 3.88
N ARG A 91 -2.12 -14.40 3.33
CA ARG A 91 -2.03 -13.70 2.03
C ARG A 91 -2.64 -12.32 2.07
N PHE A 92 -2.08 -11.39 1.30
CA PHE A 92 -2.68 -10.08 1.08
C PHE A 92 -3.31 -10.03 -0.30
N ILE A 93 -4.56 -9.58 -0.33
CA ILE A 93 -5.36 -9.45 -1.55
C ILE A 93 -5.58 -7.97 -1.77
N ALA A 94 -5.25 -7.46 -2.95
CA ALA A 94 -5.49 -6.08 -3.31
C ALA A 94 -6.01 -5.97 -4.74
N VAL A 95 -6.72 -4.87 -5.02
CA VAL A 95 -6.99 -4.44 -6.39
C VAL A 95 -5.68 -4.01 -7.01
N ARG A 96 -5.35 -4.58 -8.17
CA ARG A 96 -4.20 -4.19 -8.98
C ARG A 96 -4.70 -3.54 -10.26
N GLU A 97 -4.15 -2.38 -10.57
CA GLU A 97 -4.34 -1.70 -11.84
C GLU A 97 -3.03 -1.60 -12.60
N GLY A 98 -3.02 -2.09 -13.83
CA GLY A 98 -1.90 -1.90 -14.75
C GLY A 98 -2.14 -0.69 -15.65
N LYS A 99 -1.14 0.19 -15.76
CA LYS A 99 -1.08 1.19 -16.82
C LYS A 99 -0.47 0.53 -18.05
N GLN A 100 -1.31 0.03 -18.96
CA GLN A 100 -0.84 -0.35 -20.29
C GLN A 100 -0.31 0.92 -20.97
N LEU A 101 0.97 0.97 -21.31
CA LEU A 101 1.50 2.00 -22.20
C LEU A 101 0.74 1.87 -23.53
N ARG A 102 -0.20 2.79 -23.76
CA ARG A 102 -1.02 2.84 -24.97
C ARG A 102 -0.10 3.04 -26.18
N MET A 103 0.00 2.03 -27.04
CA MET A 103 0.00 2.28 -28.48
C MET A 103 -1.35 1.81 -29.05
N SER A 104 -2.12 2.78 -29.54
CA SER A 104 -3.44 2.67 -30.17
C SER A 104 -4.66 2.42 -29.26
N SER A 105 -5.76 2.99 -29.72
CA SER A 105 -7.03 3.24 -29.05
C SER A 105 -7.85 1.97 -28.74
N SER A 106 -7.91 1.61 -27.45
CA SER A 106 -9.10 1.08 -26.76
C SER A 106 -8.74 0.84 -25.29
N LEU A 107 -9.33 1.60 -24.37
CA LEU A 107 -9.14 1.42 -22.92
C LEU A 107 -9.83 0.12 -22.49
N ARG A 108 -9.07 -0.93 -22.22
CA ARG A 108 -9.49 -1.99 -21.31
C ARG A 108 -8.69 -1.83 -20.02
N ARG A 109 -9.31 -1.23 -18.99
CA ARG A 109 -8.81 -1.32 -17.61
C ARG A 109 -9.04 -2.77 -17.17
N MET A 110 -7.97 -3.54 -17.01
CA MET A 110 -8.05 -4.89 -16.45
C MET A 110 -7.84 -4.76 -14.95
N LEU A 111 -8.93 -4.90 -14.20
CA LEU A 111 -8.88 -5.04 -12.74
C LEU A 111 -8.45 -6.48 -12.46
N GLU A 112 -7.22 -6.67 -12.04
CA GLU A 112 -6.73 -7.98 -11.61
C GLU A 112 -6.64 -8.02 -10.08
N ARG A 113 -7.00 -9.15 -9.48
CA ARG A 113 -6.76 -9.39 -8.05
C ARG A 113 -5.33 -9.89 -7.90
N PHE A 114 -4.51 -9.12 -7.20
CA PHE A 114 -3.16 -9.55 -6.83
C PHE A 114 -3.20 -10.39 -5.56
N HIS A 115 -2.45 -11.48 -5.54
CA HIS A 115 -2.27 -12.35 -4.39
C HIS A 115 -0.78 -12.43 -4.08
N CYS A 116 -0.40 -12.11 -2.84
CA CYS A 116 0.95 -12.31 -2.32
C CYS A 116 0.87 -13.19 -1.09
N GLU A 117 1.60 -14.31 -1.11
CA GLU A 117 1.79 -15.19 0.04
C GLU A 117 2.93 -14.63 0.89
N PHE A 118 2.70 -14.48 2.19
CA PHE A 118 3.76 -14.14 3.12
C PHE A 118 4.42 -15.45 3.57
N THR A 119 5.73 -15.58 3.37
CA THR A 119 6.54 -16.64 4.01
C THR A 119 7.40 -16.03 5.09
#